data_AF-A0A8B6BXB1-F1
#
_entry.id   AF-A0A8B6BXB1-F1
#
_cell.length_a   1.000
_cell.length_b   1.000
_cell.length_c   1.000
_cell.angle_alpha   90.00
_cell.angle_beta   90.00
_cell.angle_gamma   90.00
#
_symmetry.space_group_name_H-M   'P 1'
#
loop_
_entity.id
_entity.type
_entity.pdbx_description
1 polymer ?
#
loop_
_entity_poly.entity_id
_entity_poly.type
_entity_poly.pdbx_seq_one_letter_code
_entity_poly.pdbx_strand_id
1 'polypeptide(L)'
;MASMVHIGKEVLSEKDVEDIFDSVLSSASSKLKPTTPSNEDEYNCSNRYRGLALIICNENFKTEKLRRDYCDDEIKLMKETFGKHLNFTVLIFKDLTAEQIHWVIHRACKQPGFHPMSDCFACVLASHGAEKARCSNGKPTSVDLRDHCLYGVDHNTITTKAIIEKNQRR
;
A
#
# COMPACT_ATOMS: atom_id res chain seq x y z
N MET A 1 -5.55 4.05 -19.84
CA MET A 1 -4.20 4.54 -19.46
C MET A 1 -4.06 4.49 -17.94
N ALA A 2 -2.89 4.11 -17.42
CA ALA A 2 -2.59 4.12 -15.99
C ALA A 2 -1.77 5.39 -15.70
N SER A 3 -2.32 6.32 -14.91
CA SER A 3 -1.61 7.53 -14.51
C SER A 3 -0.34 7.15 -13.76
N MET A 4 0.78 7.71 -14.20
CA MET A 4 2.13 7.36 -13.74
C MET A 4 2.70 8.61 -13.08
N VAL A 5 2.97 8.54 -11.78
CA VAL A 5 3.82 9.50 -11.10
C VAL A 5 5.10 8.76 -10.72
N HIS A 6 6.17 8.97 -11.48
CA HIS A 6 7.51 8.60 -11.04
C HIS A 6 7.98 9.71 -10.10
N ILE A 7 8.14 9.40 -8.83
CA ILE A 7 8.59 10.38 -7.85
C ILE A 7 10.10 10.18 -7.67
N GLY A 8 10.89 11.01 -8.35
CA GLY A 8 12.34 11.09 -8.19
C GLY A 8 12.78 12.11 -7.12
N LYS A 9 12.00 12.29 -6.04
CA LYS A 9 12.39 13.15 -4.91
C LYS A 9 13.02 12.29 -3.81
N GLU A 10 14.19 12.70 -3.30
CA GLU A 10 14.91 12.03 -2.21
C GLU A 10 14.07 11.91 -0.91
N VAL A 11 13.04 12.74 -0.73
CA VAL A 11 12.08 12.63 0.38
C VAL A 11 10.70 13.12 -0.09
N LEU A 12 9.68 12.25 0.00
CA LEU A 12 8.27 12.61 -0.16
C LEU A 12 7.74 13.29 1.11
N SER A 13 7.12 14.47 0.96
CA SER A 13 6.37 15.11 2.04
C SER A 13 4.93 14.59 2.10
N GLU A 14 4.25 14.76 3.23
CA GLU A 14 2.84 14.40 3.38
C GLU A 14 1.95 15.12 2.35
N LYS A 15 2.24 16.39 2.05
CA LYS A 15 1.54 17.14 1.01
C LYS A 15 1.75 16.57 -0.39
N ASP A 16 2.97 16.16 -0.73
CA ASP A 16 3.22 15.49 -2.02
C ASP A 16 2.37 14.22 -2.14
N VAL A 17 2.25 13.45 -1.05
CA VAL A 17 1.38 12.26 -1.02
C VAL A 17 -0.07 12.66 -1.27
N GLU A 18 -0.60 13.68 -0.59
CA GLU A 18 -1.97 14.14 -0.80
C GLU A 18 -2.25 14.54 -2.27
N ASP A 19 -1.37 15.35 -2.85
CA ASP A 19 -1.49 15.81 -4.24
C ASP A 19 -1.49 14.63 -5.23
N ILE A 20 -0.69 13.59 -4.97
CA ILE A 20 -0.67 12.35 -5.77
C ILE A 20 -2.00 11.61 -5.69
N PHE A 21 -2.54 11.43 -4.48
CA PHE A 21 -3.82 10.76 -4.29
C PHE A 21 -4.93 11.49 -5.04
N ASP A 22 -5.02 12.81 -4.87
CA ASP A 22 -6.09 13.61 -5.47
C ASP A 22 -6.01 13.56 -7.01
N SER A 23 -4.80 13.66 -7.58
CA SER A 23 -4.57 13.55 -9.01
C SER A 23 -5.01 12.19 -9.59
N VAL A 24 -4.64 11.09 -8.92
CA VAL A 24 -4.95 9.74 -9.41
C VAL A 24 -6.42 9.39 -9.22
N LEU A 25 -7.02 9.74 -8.08
CA LEU A 25 -8.43 9.45 -7.80
C LEU A 25 -9.38 10.30 -8.67
N SER A 26 -9.00 11.55 -8.98
CA SER A 26 -9.70 12.35 -9.99
C SER A 26 -9.69 11.66 -11.36
N SER A 27 -8.52 11.15 -11.78
CA SER A 27 -8.38 10.42 -13.04
C SER A 27 -9.18 9.11 -13.09
N ALA A 28 -9.28 8.41 -11.95
CA ALA A 28 -9.98 7.14 -11.82
C ALA A 28 -11.49 7.23 -12.08
N SER A 29 -12.09 8.41 -11.88
CA SER A 29 -13.54 8.60 -12.01
C SER A 29 -14.11 8.33 -13.40
N SER A 30 -13.24 8.23 -14.42
CA SER A 30 -13.58 7.94 -15.81
C SER A 30 -13.62 6.45 -16.17
N LYS A 31 -13.13 5.54 -15.31
CA LYS A 31 -13.08 4.09 -15.60
C LYS A 31 -14.32 3.39 -15.05
N LEU A 32 -15.27 3.08 -15.93
CA LEU A 32 -16.42 2.26 -15.59
C LEU A 32 -16.07 0.77 -15.65
N LYS A 33 -16.61 0.00 -14.70
CA LYS A 33 -16.50 -1.46 -14.63
C LYS A 33 -17.74 -2.10 -15.30
N PRO A 34 -17.59 -3.25 -15.98
CA PRO A 34 -18.74 -4.07 -16.37
C PRO A 34 -19.49 -4.59 -15.14
N THR A 35 -20.82 -4.50 -15.14
CA THR A 35 -21.68 -5.02 -14.08
C THR A 35 -21.76 -6.55 -14.15
N THR A 36 -21.51 -7.22 -13.03
CA THR A 36 -21.75 -8.65 -12.82
C THR A 36 -22.80 -8.83 -11.73
N PRO A 37 -23.78 -9.74 -11.89
CA PRO A 37 -24.75 -10.04 -10.85
C PRO A 37 -24.05 -10.65 -9.63
N SER A 38 -24.48 -10.27 -8.42
CA SER A 38 -23.93 -10.74 -7.16
C SER A 38 -24.77 -11.87 -6.56
N ASN A 39 -24.11 -12.92 -6.07
CA ASN A 39 -24.71 -13.94 -5.19
C ASN A 39 -24.53 -13.53 -3.71
N GLU A 40 -25.38 -14.02 -2.81
CA GLU A 40 -25.31 -13.70 -1.37
C GLU A 40 -24.04 -14.24 -0.69
N ASP A 41 -23.43 -15.30 -1.24
CA ASP A 41 -22.19 -15.91 -0.75
C ASP A 41 -20.91 -15.22 -1.29
N GLU A 42 -21.05 -14.15 -2.08
CA GLU A 42 -19.93 -13.45 -2.72
C GLU A 42 -19.83 -12.00 -2.25
N TYR A 43 -18.60 -11.48 -2.21
CA TYR A 43 -18.40 -10.05 -1.98
C TYR A 43 -19.07 -9.24 -3.09
N ASN A 44 -19.88 -8.25 -2.69
CA ASN A 44 -20.50 -7.35 -3.66
C ASN A 44 -19.42 -6.62 -4.47
N CYS A 45 -19.43 -6.88 -5.77
CA CYS A 45 -18.51 -6.34 -6.75
C CYS A 45 -19.25 -5.48 -7.80
N SER A 46 -20.33 -4.81 -7.42
CA SER A 46 -21.16 -4.00 -8.33
C SER A 46 -20.96 -2.49 -8.19
N ASN A 47 -20.01 -2.02 -7.36
CA ASN A 47 -19.76 -0.59 -7.20
C ASN A 47 -19.10 0.01 -8.45
N ARG A 48 -19.08 1.35 -8.51
CA ARG A 48 -18.59 2.10 -9.67
C ARG A 48 -17.14 1.77 -10.01
N TYR A 49 -16.30 1.57 -9.00
CA TYR A 49 -14.89 1.25 -9.15
C TYR A 49 -14.58 -0.13 -8.57
N ARG A 50 -13.63 -0.84 -9.18
CA ARG A 50 -13.08 -2.05 -8.54
C ARG A 50 -12.43 -1.70 -7.20
N GLY A 51 -11.68 -0.60 -7.16
CA GLY A 51 -10.96 -0.20 -5.96
C GLY A 51 -9.58 0.36 -6.21
N LEU A 52 -8.89 0.67 -5.11
CA LEU A 52 -7.52 1.15 -5.10
C LEU A 52 -6.58 -0.03 -4.82
N ALA A 53 -5.53 -0.16 -5.65
CA ALA A 53 -4.39 -1.01 -5.42
C ALA A 53 -3.18 -0.11 -5.08
N LEU A 54 -2.82 -0.05 -3.80
CA LEU A 54 -1.63 0.62 -3.32
C LEU A 54 -0.44 -0.35 -3.40
N ILE A 55 0.62 0.05 -4.08
CA ILE A 55 1.86 -0.73 -4.21
C ILE A 55 3.00 0.11 -3.65
N ILE A 56 3.70 -0.41 -2.66
CA ILE A 56 4.93 0.19 -2.13
C ILE A 56 6.06 -0.81 -2.40
N CYS A 57 7.08 -0.40 -3.16
CA CYS A 57 8.25 -1.23 -3.47
C CYS A 57 9.53 -0.51 -3.06
N ASN A 58 10.24 -1.06 -2.08
CA ASN A 58 11.51 -0.52 -1.61
C ASN A 58 12.65 -1.35 -2.19
N GLU A 59 13.55 -0.68 -2.90
CA GLU A 59 14.70 -1.22 -3.60
C GLU A 59 16.00 -0.66 -3.04
N ASN A 60 16.10 0.66 -2.91
CA ASN A 60 17.34 1.37 -2.59
C ASN A 60 17.38 1.72 -1.10
N PHE A 61 17.84 0.78 -0.29
CA PHE A 61 18.02 0.99 1.15
C PHE A 61 19.32 1.75 1.44
N LYS A 62 19.38 2.43 2.60
CA LYS A 62 20.56 3.19 3.07
C LYS A 62 21.87 2.38 3.08
N THR A 63 21.76 1.04 3.11
CA THR A 63 22.91 0.14 2.93
C THR A 63 22.80 -0.54 1.58
N GLU A 64 23.73 -0.28 0.66
CA GLU A 64 23.72 -0.84 -0.71
C GLU A 64 23.67 -2.38 -0.74
N LYS A 65 24.28 -3.05 0.25
CA LYS A 65 24.23 -4.52 0.39
C LYS A 65 22.82 -5.08 0.60
N LEU A 66 21.87 -4.22 0.98
CA LEU A 66 20.48 -4.56 1.19
C LEU A 66 19.61 -4.11 0.01
N ARG A 67 20.20 -3.73 -1.13
CA ARG A 67 19.43 -3.45 -2.34
C ARG A 67 18.57 -4.66 -2.74
N ARG A 68 17.33 -4.41 -3.17
CA ARG A 68 16.45 -5.43 -3.76
C ARG A 68 16.39 -5.26 -5.28
N ASP A 69 17.22 -6.00 -6.00
CA ASP A 69 17.22 -5.99 -7.46
C ASP A 69 15.85 -6.42 -8.04
N TYR A 70 15.54 -5.96 -9.25
CA TYR A 70 14.32 -6.29 -10.02
C TYR A 70 13.00 -5.67 -9.53
N CYS A 71 13.03 -4.71 -8.60
CA CYS A 71 11.80 -4.01 -8.16
C CYS A 71 11.03 -3.35 -9.33
N ASP A 72 11.72 -2.87 -10.37
CA ASP A 72 11.04 -2.31 -11.55
C ASP A 72 10.23 -3.35 -12.34
N ASP A 73 10.73 -4.59 -12.45
CA ASP A 73 10.00 -5.69 -13.08
C ASP A 73 8.81 -6.13 -12.22
N GLU A 74 8.98 -6.18 -10.89
CA GLU A 74 7.88 -6.43 -9.95
C GLU A 74 6.77 -5.38 -10.11
N ILE A 75 7.13 -4.09 -10.13
CA ILE A 75 6.20 -2.97 -10.32
C ILE A 75 5.47 -3.09 -11.66
N LYS A 76 6.19 -3.38 -12.75
CA LYS A 76 5.59 -3.53 -14.08
C LYS A 76 4.54 -4.63 -14.09
N LEU A 77 4.86 -5.80 -13.54
CA LEU A 77 3.95 -6.93 -13.48
C LEU A 77 2.73 -6.65 -12.59
N MET A 78 2.93 -6.04 -11.42
CA MET A 78 1.83 -5.67 -10.53
C MET A 78 0.92 -4.61 -11.17
N LYS A 79 1.49 -3.62 -11.87
CA LYS A 79 0.73 -2.59 -12.58
C LYS A 79 -0.14 -3.20 -13.69
N GLU A 80 0.41 -4.13 -14.46
CA GLU A 80 -0.35 -4.85 -15.48
C GLU A 80 -1.46 -5.69 -14.83
N THR A 81 -1.13 -6.48 -13.82
CA THR A 81 -2.09 -7.35 -13.12
C THR A 81 -3.23 -6.56 -12.49
N PHE A 82 -2.94 -5.63 -11.58
CA PHE A 82 -3.96 -4.86 -10.88
C PHE A 82 -4.68 -3.88 -11.81
N GLY A 83 -3.94 -3.16 -12.64
CA GLY A 83 -4.50 -2.07 -13.43
C GLY A 83 -5.23 -2.50 -14.70
N LYS A 84 -4.66 -3.43 -15.46
CA LYS A 84 -5.18 -3.85 -16.78
C LYS A 84 -6.08 -5.07 -16.67
N HIS A 85 -5.69 -6.06 -15.87
CA HIS A 85 -6.45 -7.32 -15.78
C HIS A 85 -7.55 -7.27 -14.72
N LEU A 86 -7.28 -6.65 -13.57
CA LEU A 86 -8.25 -6.60 -12.46
C LEU A 86 -9.03 -5.28 -12.38
N ASN A 87 -8.67 -4.29 -13.19
CA ASN A 87 -9.30 -2.96 -13.29
C ASN A 87 -9.25 -2.11 -12.01
N PHE A 88 -8.21 -2.26 -11.19
CA PHE A 88 -7.95 -1.37 -10.06
C PHE A 88 -7.41 -0.02 -10.54
N THR A 89 -7.68 1.01 -9.75
CA THR A 89 -6.88 2.24 -9.74
C THR A 89 -5.57 1.93 -9.02
N VAL A 90 -4.44 2.05 -9.71
CA VAL A 90 -3.14 1.65 -9.17
C VAL A 90 -2.35 2.88 -8.72
N LEU A 91 -1.87 2.88 -7.48
CA LEU A 91 -0.91 3.83 -6.93
C LEU A 91 0.38 3.10 -6.59
N ILE A 92 1.52 3.64 -7.05
CA ILE A 92 2.84 3.04 -6.84
C ILE A 92 3.73 4.06 -6.16
N PHE A 93 4.39 3.64 -5.09
CA PHE A 93 5.44 4.38 -4.40
C PHE A 93 6.71 3.54 -4.36
N LYS A 94 7.85 4.19 -4.60
CA LYS A 94 9.18 3.57 -4.48
C LYS A 94 9.94 4.16 -3.30
N ASP A 95 10.77 3.33 -2.69
CA ASP A 95 11.83 3.74 -1.75
C ASP A 95 11.34 4.63 -0.59
N LEU A 96 10.30 4.18 0.11
CA LEU A 96 9.73 4.90 1.24
C LEU A 96 10.45 4.58 2.57
N THR A 97 10.62 5.59 3.42
CA THR A 97 10.98 5.42 4.82
C THR A 97 9.86 4.75 5.61
N ALA A 98 10.15 4.22 6.81
CA ALA A 98 9.13 3.59 7.64
C ALA A 98 7.98 4.56 7.99
N GLU A 99 8.31 5.84 8.19
CA GLU A 99 7.33 6.89 8.46
C GLU A 99 6.49 7.21 7.22
N GLN A 100 7.10 7.32 6.04
CA GLN A 100 6.37 7.54 4.79
C GLN A 100 5.46 6.37 4.43
N ILE A 101 5.87 5.12 4.69
CA ILE A 101 4.99 3.94 4.55
C ILE A 101 3.73 4.13 5.39
N HIS A 102 3.89 4.57 6.64
CA HIS A 102 2.76 4.82 7.52
C HIS A 102 1.84 5.91 6.95
N TRP A 103 2.38 7.06 6.54
CA TRP A 103 1.59 8.16 5.97
C TRP A 103 0.84 7.74 4.71
N VAL A 104 1.52 7.08 3.77
CA VAL A 104 0.94 6.67 2.49
C VAL A 104 -0.20 5.67 2.70
N ILE A 105 0.01 4.65 3.55
CA ILE A 105 -1.06 3.69 3.86
C ILE A 105 -2.21 4.38 4.59
N HIS A 106 -1.91 5.22 5.57
CA HIS A 106 -2.94 5.94 6.34
C HIS A 106 -3.81 6.81 5.43
N ARG A 107 -3.18 7.57 4.53
CA ARG A 107 -3.87 8.36 3.52
C ARG A 107 -4.68 7.48 2.61
N ALA A 108 -4.13 6.36 2.13
CA ALA A 108 -4.87 5.41 1.28
C ALA A 108 -6.13 4.88 1.95
N CYS A 109 -6.10 4.61 3.25
CA CYS A 109 -7.26 4.13 4.00
C CYS A 109 -8.32 5.23 4.22
N LYS A 110 -7.91 6.50 4.31
CA LYS A 110 -8.79 7.66 4.56
C LYS A 110 -9.25 8.36 3.27
N GLN A 111 -9.80 7.61 2.30
CA GLN A 111 -10.35 8.17 1.06
C GLN A 111 -11.89 8.16 1.08
N PRO A 112 -12.55 9.14 1.73
CA PRO A 112 -14.00 9.12 1.97
C PRO A 112 -14.84 9.22 0.70
N GLY A 113 -14.33 9.86 -0.36
CA GLY A 113 -15.03 9.97 -1.65
C GLY A 113 -14.84 8.76 -2.57
N PHE A 114 -13.86 7.89 -2.30
CA PHE A 114 -13.48 6.81 -3.21
C PHE A 114 -13.87 5.43 -2.70
N HIS A 115 -13.62 5.15 -1.40
CA HIS A 115 -13.91 3.84 -0.81
C HIS A 115 -15.40 3.46 -0.82
N PRO A 116 -16.36 4.36 -0.54
CA PRO A 116 -17.79 4.02 -0.61
C PRO A 116 -18.26 3.67 -2.03
N MET A 117 -17.51 4.09 -3.05
CA MET A 117 -17.80 3.81 -4.46
C MET A 117 -16.94 2.68 -5.03
N SER A 118 -16.19 1.98 -4.18
CA SER A 118 -15.23 0.94 -4.56
C SER A 118 -15.64 -0.43 -4.01
N ASP A 119 -15.37 -1.50 -4.77
CA ASP A 119 -15.64 -2.87 -4.31
C ASP A 119 -14.61 -3.34 -3.27
N CYS A 120 -13.35 -2.98 -3.47
CA CYS A 120 -12.21 -3.60 -2.80
C CYS A 120 -11.07 -2.60 -2.54
N PHE A 121 -10.16 -2.96 -1.65
CA PHE A 121 -8.87 -2.30 -1.46
C PHE A 121 -7.77 -3.36 -1.44
N ALA A 122 -6.70 -3.15 -2.20
CA ALA A 122 -5.52 -3.98 -2.21
C ALA A 122 -4.30 -3.15 -1.79
N CYS A 123 -3.44 -3.72 -0.97
CA CYS A 123 -2.18 -3.11 -0.55
C CYS A 123 -1.06 -4.14 -0.69
N VAL A 124 -0.03 -3.81 -1.47
CA VAL A 124 1.16 -4.64 -1.67
C VAL A 124 2.36 -3.91 -1.09
N LEU A 125 3.08 -4.59 -0.19
CA LEU A 125 4.26 -4.08 0.48
C LEU A 125 5.45 -4.98 0.12
N ALA A 126 6.27 -4.54 -0.82
CA ALA A 126 7.47 -5.23 -1.28
C ALA A 126 8.71 -4.55 -0.66
N SER A 127 9.19 -5.10 0.46
CA SER A 127 10.37 -4.60 1.18
C SER A 127 11.09 -5.75 1.89
N HIS A 128 12.21 -5.48 2.54
CA HIS A 128 12.78 -6.42 3.50
C HIS A 128 11.86 -6.58 4.71
N GLY A 129 11.84 -7.78 5.27
CA GLY A 129 11.08 -8.12 6.47
C GLY A 129 11.99 -8.66 7.57
N ALA A 130 11.53 -8.53 8.82
CA ALA A 130 12.15 -9.17 9.97
C ALA A 130 11.11 -9.55 11.02
N GLU A 131 11.50 -10.44 11.93
CA GLU A 131 10.79 -10.69 13.17
C GLU A 131 11.56 -10.06 14.32
N LYS A 132 10.86 -9.28 15.15
CA LYS A 132 11.43 -8.65 16.34
C LYS A 132 10.72 -9.14 17.59
N ALA A 133 11.46 -9.35 18.67
CA ALA A 133 10.86 -9.65 19.96
C ALA A 133 9.91 -8.52 20.37
N ARG A 134 8.70 -8.89 20.79
CA ARG A 134 7.72 -7.95 21.31
C ARG A 134 8.15 -7.57 22.71
N CYS A 135 8.43 -6.28 22.93
CA CYS A 135 8.62 -5.77 24.28
C CYS A 135 7.31 -5.96 25.06
N SER A 136 7.25 -6.95 25.94
CA SER A 136 6.22 -7.00 26.97
C SER A 136 6.52 -5.88 27.97
N ASN A 137 5.50 -5.18 28.46
CA ASN A 137 5.64 -4.10 29.45
C ASN A 137 6.11 -4.63 30.82
N GLY A 138 7.34 -5.15 30.89
CA GLY A 138 8.00 -5.61 32.12
C GLY A 138 7.45 -6.88 32.75
N LYS A 139 6.48 -7.56 32.12
CA LYS A 139 6.00 -8.85 32.63
C LYS A 139 6.71 -9.99 31.89
N PRO A 140 7.50 -10.83 32.58
CA PRO A 140 8.06 -12.02 31.97
C PRO A 140 6.88 -12.91 31.55
N THR A 141 6.72 -13.10 30.25
CA THR A 141 5.80 -14.08 29.69
C THR A 141 6.58 -15.37 29.47
N SER A 142 5.95 -16.52 29.75
CA SER A 142 6.50 -17.85 29.42
C SER A 142 6.52 -18.14 27.91
N VAL A 143 6.14 -17.17 27.08
CA VAL A 143 6.00 -17.26 25.63
C VAL A 143 6.84 -16.16 24.98
N ASP A 144 7.72 -16.53 24.05
CA ASP A 144 8.47 -15.60 23.18
C ASP A 144 7.52 -15.04 22.12
N LEU A 145 7.00 -13.84 22.35
CA LEU A 145 6.14 -13.15 21.41
C LEU A 145 6.99 -12.34 20.44
N ARG A 146 6.77 -12.52 19.14
CA ARG A 146 7.45 -11.77 18.08
C ARG A 146 6.45 -11.02 17.20
N ASP A 147 6.88 -9.86 16.72
CA ASP A 147 6.13 -9.06 15.76
C ASP A 147 6.84 -9.09 14.40
N HIS A 148 6.06 -9.33 13.34
CA HIS A 148 6.54 -9.21 11.97
C HIS A 148 6.61 -7.73 11.57
N CYS A 149 7.77 -7.34 11.06
CA CYS A 149 8.12 -5.98 10.70
C CYS A 149 8.49 -5.88 9.22
N LEU A 150 8.22 -4.72 8.64
CA LEU A 150 8.69 -4.30 7.33
C LEU A 150 9.69 -3.17 7.50
N TYR A 151 10.74 -3.16 6.68
CA TYR A 151 11.72 -2.09 6.66
C TYR A 151 11.32 -0.95 5.73
N GLY A 152 11.54 0.29 6.18
CA GLY A 152 11.72 1.42 5.27
C GLY A 152 13.13 1.46 4.71
N VAL A 153 13.37 2.29 3.69
CA VAL A 153 14.72 2.48 3.13
C VAL A 153 15.71 3.10 4.13
N ASP A 154 15.19 3.71 5.19
CA ASP A 154 15.91 4.29 6.31
C ASP A 154 16.36 3.28 7.38
N HIS A 155 16.09 1.98 7.17
CA HIS A 155 16.31 0.87 8.12
C HIS A 155 15.48 0.93 9.41
N ASN A 156 14.57 1.89 9.52
CA ASN A 156 13.54 1.86 10.53
C ASN A 156 12.48 0.83 10.13
N THR A 157 11.71 0.35 11.11
CA THR A 157 10.70 -0.68 10.88
C THR A 157 9.32 -0.26 11.31
N ILE A 158 8.33 -0.70 10.54
CA ILE A 158 6.92 -0.65 10.90
C ILE A 158 6.40 -2.07 11.14
N THR A 159 5.61 -2.28 12.18
CA THR A 159 4.98 -3.58 12.42
C THR A 159 3.77 -3.75 11.50
N THR A 160 3.59 -4.97 10.99
CA THR A 160 2.37 -5.34 10.23
C THR A 160 1.11 -5.11 11.07
N LYS A 161 1.20 -5.35 12.37
CA LYS A 161 0.16 -5.01 13.36
C LYS A 161 -0.23 -3.53 13.32
N ALA A 162 0.75 -2.61 13.35
CA ALA A 162 0.48 -1.18 13.28
C ALA A 162 -0.18 -0.77 11.95
N ILE A 163 0.17 -1.44 10.85
CA ILE A 163 -0.45 -1.23 9.53
C ILE A 163 -1.92 -1.66 9.53
N ILE A 164 -2.23 -2.82 10.11
CA ILE A 164 -3.59 -3.36 10.09
C ILE A 164 -4.49 -2.63 11.10
N GLU A 165 -4.08 -2.56 12.36
CA GLU A 165 -4.94 -2.10 13.46
C GLU A 165 -5.24 -0.60 13.41
N LYS A 166 -4.26 0.23 13.03
CA LYS A 166 -4.49 1.68 12.94
C LYS A 166 -5.46 2.07 11.83
N ASN A 167 -5.64 1.20 10.83
CA ASN A 167 -6.45 1.47 9.66
C ASN A 167 -7.82 0.77 9.68
N GLN A 168 -8.10 -0.05 10.71
CA GLN A 168 -9.41 -0.68 10.93
C GLN A 168 -10.41 0.22 11.68
N ARG A 169 -9.96 1.32 12.29
CA ARG A 169 -10.85 2.29 12.93
C ARG A 169 -11.48 3.20 11.87
N ARG A 170 -12.58 2.71 11.27
CA ARG A 170 -13.51 3.52 10.47
C ARG A 170 -14.45 4.30 11.37
#